data_AF-A0A0H3FNC3-F1
#
_entry.id   AF-A0A0H3FNC3-F1
#
_cell.length_a   1.000
_cell.length_b   1.000
_cell.length_c   1.000
_cell.angle_alpha   90.00
_cell.angle_beta   90.00
_cell.angle_gamma   90.00
#
_symmetry.space_group_name_H-M   'P 1'
#
loop_
_entity.id
_entity.type
_entity.pdbx_description
1 polymer ?
#
loop_
_entity_poly.entity_id
_entity_poly.type
_entity_poly.pdbx_seq_one_letter_code
_entity_poly.pdbx_strand_id
1 'polypeptide(L)'
;MHTDNLQSLIDFLATQPDGTVEDIAREYAITPLEVIRNLPGSYLFAGTHFDAVWDNITAWGEVTTLVNNEDLILEFHGELPTGTHRHGYFNLRGKHGMSGHIRATHCQHIALVERPFMGMSTASVWFLNACGYAMLKVFVGRDSHRQLLADQLNAFRALPAMLAERETTLNTLLIFGAGSGVGAELVKLTAQDRPVVALIRNPEQAAVLREQGVTVIEGDALNSADVLQACQMAGPDAQIVSTLGGKLADYTANRLIIDTAEQASIRQMLLVTSIGCGDSWPTLSARAKQAFGQAVREKSLAESWLQTSSLEGCILRPGGLMNGEATGKAHLIQTEAHGRVRRSDVALHIQQLLASGDGWGKVFALCDSTLEGERF
;
A
#
# COMPACT_ATOMS: atom_id res chain seq x y z
N MET A 1 -9.02 -31.52 20.30
CA MET A 1 -9.81 -30.70 21.24
C MET A 1 -10.19 -29.33 20.67
N HIS A 2 -9.43 -28.69 19.77
CA HIS A 2 -9.82 -27.38 19.21
C HIS A 2 -10.87 -27.42 18.08
N THR A 3 -10.93 -28.47 17.26
CA THR A 3 -11.84 -28.55 16.10
C THR A 3 -13.31 -28.73 16.47
N ASP A 4 -13.61 -29.52 17.50
CA ASP A 4 -15.01 -29.77 17.92
C ASP A 4 -15.65 -28.51 18.52
N ASN A 5 -14.85 -27.65 19.15
CA ASN A 5 -15.32 -26.39 19.74
C ASN A 5 -15.61 -25.33 18.67
N LEU A 6 -14.83 -25.30 17.58
CA LEU A 6 -15.07 -24.38 16.46
C LEU A 6 -16.33 -24.76 15.66
N GLN A 7 -16.53 -26.06 15.38
CA GLN A 7 -17.75 -26.49 14.68
C GLN A 7 -18.99 -26.21 15.52
N SER A 8 -18.93 -26.46 16.83
CA SER A 8 -19.98 -26.09 17.78
C SER A 8 -20.31 -24.58 17.75
N LEU A 9 -19.29 -23.72 17.69
CA LEU A 9 -19.49 -22.27 17.56
C LEU A 9 -20.19 -21.91 16.25
N ILE A 10 -19.72 -22.46 15.12
CA ILE A 10 -20.30 -22.18 13.80
C ILE A 10 -21.77 -22.61 13.77
N ASP A 11 -22.08 -23.80 14.26
CA ASP A 11 -23.44 -24.33 14.33
C ASP A 11 -24.33 -23.45 15.22
N PHE A 12 -23.81 -23.01 16.37
CA PHE A 12 -24.51 -22.09 17.26
C PHE A 12 -24.77 -20.73 16.60
N LEU A 13 -23.77 -20.11 15.98
CA LEU A 13 -23.91 -18.82 15.29
C LEU A 13 -24.88 -18.87 14.11
N ALA A 14 -24.96 -20.02 13.42
CA ALA A 14 -25.92 -20.24 12.34
C ALA A 14 -27.38 -20.21 12.82
N THR A 15 -27.65 -20.45 14.11
CA THR A 15 -28.99 -20.32 14.71
C THR A 15 -29.43 -18.86 14.94
N GLN A 16 -28.56 -17.88 14.65
CA GLN A 16 -28.76 -16.46 14.94
C GLN A 16 -29.06 -16.23 16.43
N PRO A 17 -28.15 -16.64 17.33
CA PRO A 17 -28.41 -16.62 18.77
C PRO A 17 -28.66 -15.19 19.24
N ASP A 18 -29.57 -15.01 20.19
CA ASP A 18 -29.70 -13.76 20.91
C ASP A 18 -28.52 -13.61 21.90
N GLY A 19 -28.00 -12.38 22.06
CA GLY A 19 -26.86 -12.10 22.94
C GLY A 19 -25.76 -11.28 22.27
N THR A 20 -24.92 -10.65 23.08
CA THR A 20 -23.81 -9.84 22.57
C THR A 20 -22.69 -10.74 22.03
N VAL A 21 -21.90 -10.22 21.10
CA VAL A 21 -20.71 -10.93 20.59
C VAL A 21 -19.73 -11.23 21.73
N GLU A 22 -19.61 -10.30 22.68
CA GLU A 22 -18.77 -10.47 23.87
C GLU A 22 -19.22 -11.60 24.79
N ASP A 23 -20.52 -11.78 24.99
CA ASP A 23 -21.03 -12.87 25.84
C ASP A 23 -20.78 -14.23 25.19
N ILE A 24 -20.99 -14.34 23.87
CA ILE A 24 -20.66 -15.53 23.10
C ILE A 24 -19.14 -15.82 23.17
N ALA A 25 -18.32 -14.79 23.03
CA ALA A 25 -16.86 -14.93 23.13
C ALA A 25 -16.45 -15.49 24.51
N ARG A 26 -17.09 -15.02 25.59
CA ARG A 26 -16.86 -15.50 26.95
C ARG A 26 -17.30 -16.95 27.14
N GLU A 27 -18.46 -17.33 26.62
CA GLU A 27 -19.00 -18.69 26.70
C GLU A 27 -18.08 -19.71 26.04
N TYR A 28 -17.52 -19.35 24.88
CA TYR A 28 -16.62 -20.22 24.11
C TYR A 28 -15.13 -20.06 24.49
N ALA A 29 -14.81 -19.19 25.44
CA ALA A 29 -13.46 -18.84 25.87
C ALA A 29 -12.54 -18.41 24.70
N ILE A 30 -13.08 -17.57 23.81
CA ILE A 30 -12.41 -17.00 22.64
C ILE A 30 -12.52 -15.46 22.65
N THR A 31 -11.92 -14.81 21.66
CA THR A 31 -12.02 -13.34 21.52
C THR A 31 -13.25 -12.94 20.71
N PRO A 32 -13.76 -11.70 20.87
CA PRO A 32 -14.82 -11.17 20.01
C PRO A 32 -14.48 -11.25 18.51
N LEU A 33 -13.21 -11.03 18.14
CA LEU A 33 -12.73 -11.20 16.77
C LEU A 33 -12.98 -12.62 16.22
N GLU A 34 -12.71 -13.66 17.01
CA GLU A 34 -12.94 -15.05 16.59
C GLU A 34 -14.42 -15.37 16.43
N VAL A 35 -15.29 -14.80 17.28
CA VAL A 35 -16.75 -14.90 17.08
C VAL A 35 -17.15 -14.23 15.77
N ILE A 36 -16.67 -13.00 15.54
CA ILE A 36 -16.98 -12.23 14.33
C ILE A 36 -16.52 -12.95 13.08
N ARG A 37 -15.33 -13.56 13.05
CA ARG A 37 -14.84 -14.34 11.90
C ARG A 37 -15.79 -15.45 11.46
N ASN A 38 -16.59 -15.98 12.38
CA ASN A 38 -17.51 -17.08 12.14
C ASN A 38 -18.98 -16.63 12.09
N LEU A 39 -19.27 -15.32 12.24
CA LEU A 39 -20.63 -14.79 12.16
C LEU A 39 -21.10 -14.71 10.71
N PRO A 40 -22.26 -15.31 10.36
CA PRO A 40 -22.90 -15.08 9.07
C PRO A 40 -23.21 -13.59 8.88
N GLY A 41 -22.98 -13.05 7.68
CA GLY A 41 -23.22 -11.63 7.39
C GLY A 41 -22.18 -10.67 7.97
N SER A 42 -20.99 -11.18 8.31
CA SER A 42 -19.84 -10.35 8.68
C SER A 42 -18.80 -10.26 7.56
N TYR A 43 -18.12 -9.13 7.49
CA TYR A 43 -16.93 -8.92 6.66
C TYR A 43 -15.78 -8.46 7.55
N LEU A 44 -14.57 -8.95 7.29
CA LEU A 44 -13.38 -8.61 8.06
C LEU A 44 -12.30 -8.04 7.14
N PHE A 45 -11.80 -6.85 7.51
CA PHE A 45 -10.77 -6.12 6.79
C PHE A 45 -9.56 -5.82 7.68
N ALA A 46 -8.43 -5.51 7.07
CA ALA A 46 -7.23 -5.05 7.79
C ALA A 46 -7.47 -3.66 8.42
N GLY A 47 -6.84 -3.42 9.58
CA GLY A 47 -6.91 -2.14 10.29
C GLY A 47 -6.29 -0.97 9.53
N THR A 48 -5.50 -1.23 8.48
CA THR A 48 -4.96 -0.22 7.55
C THR A 48 -6.06 0.56 6.83
N HIS A 49 -7.29 0.04 6.77
CA HIS A 49 -8.46 0.75 6.22
C HIS A 49 -9.09 1.76 7.18
N PHE A 50 -8.50 2.01 8.36
CA PHE A 50 -9.07 2.88 9.40
C PHE A 50 -9.56 4.22 8.85
N ASP A 51 -8.69 4.97 8.16
CA ASP A 51 -9.04 6.30 7.66
C ASP A 51 -10.13 6.25 6.59
N ALA A 52 -10.04 5.27 5.67
CA ALA A 52 -11.02 5.10 4.60
C ALA A 52 -12.43 4.81 5.16
N VAL A 53 -12.50 3.93 6.15
CA VAL A 53 -13.76 3.58 6.81
C VAL A 53 -14.26 4.73 7.67
N TRP A 54 -13.38 5.37 8.46
CA TRP A 54 -13.74 6.49 9.31
C TRP A 54 -14.34 7.64 8.49
N ASP A 55 -13.63 8.08 7.45
CA ASP A 55 -14.07 9.18 6.59
C ASP A 55 -15.38 8.85 5.88
N ASN A 56 -15.56 7.59 5.43
CA ASN A 56 -16.81 7.16 4.83
C ASN A 56 -18.00 7.30 5.81
N ILE A 57 -17.83 6.87 7.06
CA ILE A 57 -18.89 6.93 8.09
C ILE A 57 -19.22 8.39 8.44
N THR A 58 -18.28 9.33 8.38
CA THR A 58 -18.58 10.75 8.64
C THR A 58 -19.62 11.33 7.66
N ALA A 59 -19.84 10.70 6.50
CA ALA A 59 -20.85 11.11 5.53
C ALA A 59 -22.24 10.49 5.78
N TRP A 60 -22.40 9.63 6.79
CA TRP A 60 -23.66 8.92 7.05
C TRP A 60 -24.70 9.77 7.79
N GLY A 61 -24.32 10.93 8.31
CA GLY A 61 -25.17 11.73 9.21
C GLY A 61 -25.12 11.17 10.64
N GLU A 62 -26.26 11.20 11.34
CA GLU A 62 -26.32 10.75 12.74
C GLU A 62 -26.19 9.23 12.89
N VAL A 63 -25.19 8.80 13.66
CA VAL A 63 -24.91 7.40 13.98
C VAL A 63 -24.83 7.22 15.50
N THR A 64 -24.81 5.97 15.97
CA THR A 64 -24.52 5.69 17.40
C THR A 64 -23.09 5.18 17.52
N THR A 65 -22.23 5.96 18.15
CA THR A 65 -20.87 5.53 18.49
C THR A 65 -20.85 4.96 19.90
N LEU A 66 -20.24 3.79 20.08
CA LEU A 66 -20.25 3.04 21.33
C LEU A 66 -18.83 2.59 21.70
N VAL A 67 -18.45 2.82 22.97
CA VAL A 67 -17.29 2.23 23.61
C VAL A 67 -17.77 1.41 24.80
N ASN A 68 -17.38 0.14 24.87
CA ASN A 68 -17.68 -0.72 26.01
C ASN A 68 -16.44 -1.40 26.56
N ASN A 69 -16.42 -1.59 27.87
CA ASN A 69 -15.53 -2.49 28.59
C ASN A 69 -16.38 -3.35 29.56
N GLU A 70 -15.73 -4.03 30.51
CA GLU A 70 -16.43 -4.91 31.46
C GLU A 70 -17.37 -4.16 32.41
N ASP A 71 -17.07 -2.88 32.70
CA ASP A 71 -17.74 -2.10 33.73
C ASP A 71 -18.65 -1.00 33.18
N LEU A 72 -18.50 -0.63 31.90
CA LEU A 72 -19.08 0.56 31.33
C LEU A 72 -19.40 0.39 29.85
N ILE A 73 -20.60 0.86 29.48
CA ILE A 73 -21.00 1.11 28.09
C ILE A 73 -21.29 2.61 27.98
N LEU A 74 -20.55 3.29 27.10
CA LEU A 74 -20.80 4.67 26.73
C LEU A 74 -21.28 4.74 25.28
N GLU A 75 -22.39 5.44 25.07
CA GLU A 75 -22.96 5.67 23.76
C GLU A 75 -23.10 7.17 23.49
N PHE A 76 -22.78 7.56 22.27
CA PHE A 76 -23.00 8.90 21.76
C PHE A 76 -23.83 8.82 20.48
N HIS A 77 -24.91 9.60 20.45
CA HIS A 77 -25.82 9.71 19.31
C HIS A 77 -25.56 11.04 18.61
N GLY A 78 -25.13 11.00 17.36
CA GLY A 78 -24.85 12.19 16.55
C GLY A 78 -23.90 11.89 15.39
N GLU A 79 -23.52 12.92 14.65
CA GLU A 79 -22.56 12.78 13.55
C GLU A 79 -21.18 12.34 14.06
N LEU A 80 -20.55 11.39 13.35
CA LEU A 80 -19.19 10.97 13.65
C LEU A 80 -18.21 12.11 13.30
N PRO A 81 -17.39 12.60 14.26
CA PRO A 81 -16.50 13.71 13.99
C PRO A 81 -15.35 13.31 13.06
N THR A 82 -15.01 14.20 12.13
CA THR A 82 -13.74 14.13 11.37
C THR A 82 -12.52 14.14 12.32
N GLY A 83 -11.35 13.71 11.85
CA GLY A 83 -10.14 13.75 12.67
C GLY A 83 -8.86 13.95 11.87
N THR A 84 -7.74 14.09 12.58
CA THR A 84 -6.40 14.19 11.96
C THR A 84 -5.34 13.47 12.79
N HIS A 85 -4.40 12.80 12.11
CA HIS A 85 -3.26 12.14 12.74
C HIS A 85 -2.21 13.14 13.23
N ARG A 86 -1.79 13.02 14.48
CA ARG A 86 -0.66 13.77 15.07
C ARG A 86 -0.12 13.03 16.29
N HIS A 87 1.22 12.91 16.41
CA HIS A 87 1.92 12.29 17.54
C HIS A 87 1.40 10.88 17.90
N GLY A 88 1.08 10.05 16.90
CA GLY A 88 0.60 8.67 17.11
C GLY A 88 -0.87 8.54 17.52
N TYR A 89 -1.65 9.62 17.48
CA TYR A 89 -3.09 9.63 17.71
C TYR A 89 -3.85 10.19 16.52
N PHE A 90 -5.03 9.64 16.27
CA PHE A 90 -6.10 10.22 15.46
C PHE A 90 -6.96 11.11 16.37
N ASN A 91 -6.90 12.42 16.14
CA ASN A 91 -7.48 13.43 17.02
C ASN A 91 -8.84 13.87 16.46
N LEU A 92 -9.92 13.60 17.20
CA LEU A 92 -11.28 13.91 16.79
C LEU A 92 -11.56 15.42 16.87
N ARG A 93 -12.25 15.96 15.87
CA ARG A 93 -12.67 17.36 15.78
C ARG A 93 -14.17 17.47 15.98
N GLY A 94 -14.60 17.15 17.19
CA GLY A 94 -15.97 17.26 17.64
C GLY A 94 -16.49 18.68 17.66
N LYS A 95 -17.66 18.93 17.08
CA LYS A 95 -18.41 20.19 17.25
C LYS A 95 -19.63 20.06 18.15
N HIS A 96 -20.16 18.84 18.29
CA HIS A 96 -21.45 18.56 18.94
C HIS A 96 -21.33 17.53 20.06
N GLY A 97 -20.36 17.71 20.96
CA GLY A 97 -20.24 16.93 22.19
C GLY A 97 -19.21 15.80 22.15
N MET A 98 -19.23 14.92 21.14
CA MET A 98 -18.23 13.85 21.03
C MET A 98 -16.87 14.36 20.57
N SER A 99 -15.84 14.13 21.37
CA SER A 99 -14.44 14.43 21.07
C SER A 99 -13.52 13.40 21.72
N GLY A 100 -12.24 13.37 21.36
CA GLY A 100 -11.28 12.44 21.93
C GLY A 100 -10.10 12.13 21.00
N HIS A 101 -9.35 11.10 21.37
CA HIS A 101 -8.15 10.66 20.67
C HIS A 101 -8.14 9.14 20.55
N ILE A 102 -7.87 8.62 19.36
CA ILE A 102 -7.81 7.19 19.09
C ILE A 102 -6.39 6.84 18.67
N ARG A 103 -5.81 5.80 19.23
CA ARG A 103 -4.56 5.23 18.70
C ARG A 103 -4.89 4.36 17.49
N ALA A 104 -5.15 5.00 16.35
CA ALA A 104 -5.58 4.30 15.13
C ALA A 104 -4.61 3.18 14.71
N THR A 105 -3.31 3.34 14.95
CA THR A 105 -2.29 2.31 14.71
C THR A 105 -2.48 1.03 15.53
N HIS A 106 -3.25 1.07 16.63
CA HIS A 106 -3.60 -0.12 17.41
C HIS A 106 -4.78 -0.88 16.81
N CYS A 107 -5.53 -0.30 15.86
CA CYS A 107 -6.57 -0.99 15.13
C CYS A 107 -5.92 -1.97 14.14
N GLN A 108 -6.12 -3.27 14.35
CA GLN A 108 -5.57 -4.34 13.52
C GLN A 108 -6.63 -4.95 12.59
N HIS A 109 -7.90 -4.87 12.98
CA HIS A 109 -9.01 -5.37 12.17
C HIS A 109 -10.18 -4.40 12.20
N ILE A 110 -10.91 -4.34 11.09
CA ILE A 110 -12.19 -3.65 11.00
C ILE A 110 -13.23 -4.69 10.58
N ALA A 111 -14.31 -4.82 11.34
CA ALA A 111 -15.39 -5.73 11.01
C ALA A 111 -16.68 -4.97 10.69
N LEU A 112 -17.35 -5.38 9.61
CA LEU A 112 -18.71 -4.99 9.30
C LEU A 112 -19.60 -6.14 9.72
N VAL A 113 -20.53 -5.89 10.65
CA VAL A 113 -21.38 -6.92 11.25
C VAL A 113 -22.84 -6.55 11.04
N GLU A 114 -23.55 -7.34 10.23
CA GLU A 114 -25.00 -7.26 10.08
C GLU A 114 -25.65 -8.51 10.69
N ARG A 115 -26.42 -8.34 11.77
CA ARG A 115 -27.12 -9.46 12.45
C ARG A 115 -28.39 -8.99 13.17
N PRO A 116 -29.36 -9.88 13.41
CA PRO A 116 -30.42 -9.60 14.36
C PRO A 116 -29.87 -9.56 15.81
N PHE A 117 -30.45 -8.69 16.62
CA PHE A 117 -30.23 -8.61 18.07
C PHE A 117 -31.54 -8.23 18.76
N MET A 118 -32.03 -9.08 19.66
CA MET A 118 -33.30 -8.89 20.37
C MET A 118 -34.48 -8.62 19.42
N GLY A 119 -34.55 -9.38 18.32
CA GLY A 119 -35.61 -9.27 17.31
C GLY A 119 -35.52 -8.05 16.38
N MET A 120 -34.44 -7.26 16.42
CA MET A 120 -34.21 -6.13 15.52
C MET A 120 -32.97 -6.34 14.65
N SER A 121 -33.05 -6.01 13.37
CA SER A 121 -31.87 -5.97 12.49
C SER A 121 -30.90 -4.89 12.96
N THR A 122 -29.61 -5.21 13.04
CA THR A 122 -28.53 -4.28 13.38
C THR A 122 -27.43 -4.33 12.31
N ALA A 123 -26.80 -3.19 12.06
CA ALA A 123 -25.62 -3.06 11.20
C ALA A 123 -24.59 -2.19 11.94
N SER A 124 -23.37 -2.69 12.06
CA SER A 124 -22.32 -2.05 12.87
C SER A 124 -20.91 -2.24 12.32
N VAL A 125 -20.08 -1.22 12.50
CA VAL A 125 -18.66 -1.21 12.18
C VAL A 125 -17.86 -1.33 13.48
N TRP A 126 -16.98 -2.31 13.58
CA TRP A 126 -16.16 -2.58 14.76
C TRP A 126 -14.69 -2.32 14.43
N PHE A 127 -14.03 -1.51 15.24
CA PHE A 127 -12.58 -1.31 15.17
C PHE A 127 -11.94 -2.16 16.25
N LEU A 128 -11.16 -3.18 15.87
CA LEU A 128 -10.61 -4.17 16.81
C LEU A 128 -9.09 -4.05 16.93
N ASN A 129 -8.59 -4.21 18.17
CA ASN A 129 -7.17 -4.18 18.47
C ASN A 129 -6.47 -5.53 18.17
N ALA A 130 -5.15 -5.56 18.34
CA ALA A 130 -4.32 -6.76 18.17
C ALA A 130 -4.73 -7.94 19.05
N CYS A 131 -5.38 -7.69 20.20
CA CYS A 131 -5.87 -8.72 21.09
C CYS A 131 -7.25 -9.25 20.68
N GLY A 132 -7.85 -8.74 19.60
CA GLY A 132 -9.15 -9.17 19.10
C GLY A 132 -10.35 -8.54 19.82
N TYR A 133 -10.16 -7.46 20.57
CA TYR A 133 -11.22 -6.74 21.29
C TYR A 133 -11.58 -5.42 20.61
N ALA A 134 -12.86 -5.04 20.70
CA ALA A 134 -13.35 -3.78 20.16
C ALA A 134 -12.73 -2.59 20.92
N MET A 135 -12.12 -1.68 20.16
CA MET A 135 -11.70 -0.35 20.62
C MET A 135 -12.87 0.63 20.57
N LEU A 136 -13.71 0.49 19.55
CA LEU A 136 -14.83 1.35 19.23
C LEU A 136 -15.81 0.59 18.33
N LYS A 137 -17.10 0.90 18.44
CA LYS A 137 -18.14 0.45 17.51
C LYS A 137 -18.95 1.63 17.02
N VAL A 138 -19.39 1.58 15.77
CA VAL A 138 -20.31 2.55 15.18
C VAL A 138 -21.50 1.82 14.58
N PHE A 139 -22.71 2.17 15.01
CA PHE A 139 -23.96 1.55 14.57
C PHE A 139 -24.69 2.48 13.59
N VAL A 140 -25.26 1.86 12.55
CA VAL A 140 -26.21 2.52 11.65
C VAL A 140 -27.40 3.02 12.47
N GLY A 141 -27.78 4.29 12.25
CA GLY A 141 -28.86 4.98 12.95
C GLY A 141 -30.23 4.40 12.63
N ARG A 142 -31.23 4.83 13.41
CA ARG A 142 -32.62 4.41 13.27
C ARG A 142 -33.56 5.58 13.11
N ASP A 143 -34.66 5.34 12.39
CA ASP A 143 -35.77 6.28 12.30
C ASP A 143 -36.69 6.23 13.54
N SER A 144 -37.75 7.04 13.53
CA SER A 144 -38.76 7.09 14.60
C SER A 144 -39.52 5.78 14.81
N HIS A 145 -39.50 4.86 13.84
CA HIS A 145 -40.12 3.54 13.89
C HIS A 145 -39.12 2.44 14.29
N ARG A 146 -37.91 2.82 14.72
CA ARG A 146 -36.80 1.93 15.05
C ARG A 146 -36.34 1.08 13.88
N GLN A 147 -36.57 1.49 12.63
CA GLN A 147 -36.00 0.85 11.44
C GLN A 147 -34.63 1.45 11.14
N LEU A 148 -33.71 0.66 10.58
CA LEU A 148 -32.40 1.16 10.15
C LEU A 148 -32.60 2.19 9.02
N LEU A 149 -31.85 3.30 9.09
CA LEU A 149 -31.88 4.32 8.05
C LEU A 149 -31.36 3.74 6.72
N ALA A 150 -32.21 3.75 5.68
CA ALA A 150 -31.93 3.07 4.42
C ALA A 150 -30.65 3.58 3.72
N ASP A 151 -30.44 4.90 3.70
CA ASP A 151 -29.27 5.50 3.04
C ASP A 151 -27.96 5.10 3.74
N GLN A 152 -27.96 5.11 5.08
CA GLN A 152 -26.81 4.67 5.88
C GLN A 152 -26.56 3.17 5.71
N LEU A 153 -27.62 2.35 5.69
CA LEU A 153 -27.50 0.92 5.49
C LEU A 153 -26.96 0.57 4.09
N ASN A 154 -27.36 1.32 3.07
CA ASN A 154 -26.82 1.19 1.72
C ASN A 154 -25.33 1.56 1.68
N ALA A 155 -24.94 2.67 2.32
CA ALA A 155 -23.53 3.06 2.43
C ALA A 155 -22.69 2.03 3.19
N PHE A 156 -23.20 1.49 4.30
CA PHE A 156 -22.60 0.39 5.05
C PHE A 156 -22.39 -0.85 4.17
N ARG A 157 -23.41 -1.26 3.41
CA ARG A 157 -23.33 -2.43 2.51
C ARG A 157 -22.44 -2.21 1.29
N ALA A 158 -22.13 -0.97 0.94
CA ALA A 158 -21.19 -0.63 -0.13
C ALA A 158 -19.72 -0.66 0.32
N LEU A 159 -19.44 -0.58 1.63
CA LEU A 159 -18.08 -0.58 2.17
C LEU A 159 -17.24 -1.79 1.70
N PRO A 160 -17.74 -3.06 1.72
CA PRO A 160 -16.94 -4.19 1.25
C PRO A 160 -16.41 -4.03 -0.17
N ALA A 161 -17.25 -3.59 -1.10
CA ALA A 161 -16.86 -3.38 -2.49
C ALA A 161 -15.85 -2.23 -2.61
N MET A 162 -16.11 -1.11 -1.93
CA MET A 162 -15.19 0.04 -1.89
C MET A 162 -13.81 -0.32 -1.34
N LEU A 163 -13.76 -1.12 -0.27
CA LEU A 163 -12.51 -1.56 0.35
C LEU A 163 -11.79 -2.61 -0.49
N ALA A 164 -12.52 -3.55 -1.09
CA ALA A 164 -11.95 -4.53 -2.01
C ALA A 164 -11.35 -3.85 -3.25
N GLU A 165 -12.04 -2.86 -3.83
CA GLU A 165 -11.50 -2.03 -4.91
C GLU A 165 -10.20 -1.34 -4.46
N ARG A 166 -10.18 -0.75 -3.25
CA ARG A 166 -8.95 -0.15 -2.70
C ARG A 166 -7.81 -1.14 -2.51
N GLU A 167 -8.07 -2.33 -1.98
CA GLU A 167 -7.04 -3.37 -1.83
C GLU A 167 -6.51 -3.84 -3.19
N THR A 168 -7.39 -3.95 -4.20
CA THR A 168 -6.97 -4.24 -5.57
C THR A 168 -6.23 -3.08 -6.25
N THR A 169 -6.35 -1.85 -5.75
CA THR A 169 -5.59 -0.68 -6.23
C THR A 169 -4.25 -0.46 -5.54
N LEU A 170 -3.95 -1.17 -4.44
CA LEU A 170 -2.60 -1.21 -3.88
C LEU A 170 -1.79 -2.29 -4.61
N ASN A 171 -1.46 -2.01 -5.88
CA ASN A 171 -0.68 -2.90 -6.72
C ASN A 171 0.57 -3.38 -5.95
N THR A 172 0.93 -4.66 -6.04
CA THR A 172 2.22 -5.12 -5.53
C THR A 172 3.34 -4.35 -6.22
N LEU A 173 4.35 -3.88 -5.48
CA LEU A 173 5.54 -3.27 -6.07
C LEU A 173 6.62 -4.34 -6.24
N LEU A 174 6.99 -4.65 -7.47
CA LEU A 174 8.11 -5.53 -7.77
C LEU A 174 9.36 -4.71 -8.06
N ILE A 175 10.35 -4.75 -7.17
CA ILE A 175 11.58 -3.95 -7.30
C ILE A 175 12.77 -4.82 -7.70
N PHE A 176 13.36 -4.49 -8.85
CA PHE A 176 14.69 -4.96 -9.23
C PHE A 176 15.74 -3.91 -8.87
N GLY A 177 16.79 -4.32 -8.15
CA GLY A 177 17.81 -3.41 -7.61
C GLY A 177 17.51 -2.86 -6.21
N ALA A 178 16.61 -3.51 -5.44
CA ALA A 178 16.18 -3.03 -4.12
C ALA A 178 17.27 -3.07 -3.02
N GLY A 179 18.36 -3.83 -3.22
CA GLY A 179 19.38 -4.04 -2.19
C GLY A 179 20.32 -2.85 -1.95
N SER A 180 20.30 -1.81 -2.78
CA SER A 180 21.18 -0.64 -2.60
C SER A 180 20.66 0.61 -3.32
N GLY A 181 21.28 1.76 -3.03
CA GLY A 181 21.07 2.99 -3.78
C GLY A 181 19.61 3.46 -3.81
N VAL A 182 19.10 3.81 -5.00
CA VAL A 182 17.73 4.30 -5.17
C VAL A 182 16.70 3.23 -4.79
N GLY A 183 16.93 1.97 -5.15
CA GLY A 183 16.02 0.88 -4.82
C GLY A 183 15.89 0.67 -3.31
N ALA A 184 16.98 0.78 -2.57
CA ALA A 184 16.96 0.68 -1.10
C ALA A 184 16.22 1.87 -0.46
N GLU A 185 16.39 3.09 -0.98
CA GLU A 185 15.60 4.24 -0.50
C GLU A 185 14.11 4.07 -0.80
N LEU A 186 13.77 3.51 -1.97
CA LEU A 186 12.38 3.25 -2.35
C LEU A 186 11.71 2.24 -1.40
N VAL A 187 12.39 1.14 -1.07
CA VAL A 187 11.87 0.15 -0.12
C VAL A 187 11.50 0.79 1.22
N LYS A 188 12.37 1.65 1.77
CA LYS A 188 12.10 2.33 3.05
C LYS A 188 10.81 3.16 3.01
N LEU A 189 10.49 3.74 1.86
CA LEU A 189 9.30 4.54 1.66
C LEU A 189 8.04 3.71 1.43
N THR A 190 8.15 2.55 0.80
CA THR A 190 6.97 1.82 0.29
C THR A 190 6.62 0.56 1.06
N ALA A 191 7.57 -0.08 1.75
CA ALA A 191 7.36 -1.40 2.36
C ALA A 191 6.34 -1.41 3.50
N GLN A 192 6.07 -0.25 4.11
CA GLN A 192 5.04 -0.12 5.15
C GLN A 192 3.65 0.19 4.57
N ASP A 193 3.58 0.69 3.33
CA ASP A 193 2.36 1.24 2.74
C ASP A 193 1.73 0.31 1.69
N ARG A 194 2.52 -0.58 1.07
CA ARG A 194 2.04 -1.54 0.06
C ARG A 194 2.88 -2.82 0.06
N PRO A 195 2.35 -3.95 -0.45
CA PRO A 195 3.14 -5.15 -0.65
C PRO A 195 4.34 -4.90 -1.58
N VAL A 196 5.54 -5.30 -1.14
CA VAL A 196 6.76 -5.21 -1.95
C VAL A 196 7.35 -6.60 -2.14
N VAL A 197 7.67 -6.93 -3.39
CA VAL A 197 8.46 -8.09 -3.79
C VAL A 197 9.80 -7.61 -4.34
N ALA A 198 10.90 -8.26 -3.96
CA ALA A 198 12.22 -7.93 -4.47
C ALA A 198 13.00 -9.19 -4.87
N LEU A 199 13.68 -9.12 -6.03
CA LEU A 199 14.65 -10.13 -6.44
C LEU A 199 16.06 -9.69 -6.00
N ILE A 200 16.70 -10.48 -5.14
CA ILE A 200 17.95 -10.10 -4.47
C ILE A 200 18.99 -11.21 -4.59
N ARG A 201 20.17 -10.87 -5.10
CA ARG A 201 21.26 -11.83 -5.26
C ARG A 201 22.08 -12.06 -3.98
N ASN A 202 22.16 -11.07 -3.11
CA ASN A 202 22.98 -11.13 -1.90
C ASN A 202 22.13 -11.55 -0.68
N PRO A 203 22.42 -12.69 -0.02
CA PRO A 203 21.62 -13.17 1.11
C PRO A 203 21.56 -12.23 2.33
N GLU A 204 22.62 -11.45 2.60
CA GLU A 204 22.63 -10.48 3.70
C GLU A 204 21.66 -9.33 3.43
N GLN A 205 21.66 -8.81 2.19
CA GLN A 205 20.67 -7.82 1.75
C GLN A 205 19.25 -8.39 1.81
N ALA A 206 19.08 -9.66 1.45
CA ALA A 206 17.79 -10.34 1.52
C ALA A 206 17.26 -10.41 2.97
N ALA A 207 18.12 -10.73 3.94
CA ALA A 207 17.75 -10.74 5.35
C ALA A 207 17.26 -9.36 5.83
N VAL A 208 18.01 -8.30 5.53
CA VAL A 208 17.65 -6.91 5.89
C VAL A 208 16.30 -6.50 5.28
N LEU A 209 16.05 -6.87 4.03
CA LEU A 209 14.79 -6.54 3.35
C LEU A 209 13.59 -7.31 3.94
N ARG A 210 13.79 -8.57 4.36
CA ARG A 210 12.74 -9.34 5.05
C ARG A 210 12.36 -8.71 6.39
N GLU A 211 13.33 -8.18 7.13
CA GLU A 211 13.06 -7.45 8.38
C GLU A 211 12.23 -6.17 8.14
N GLN A 212 12.29 -5.59 6.93
CA GLN A 212 11.49 -4.44 6.52
C GLN A 212 10.10 -4.83 5.98
N GLY A 213 9.72 -6.11 6.04
CA GLY A 213 8.44 -6.61 5.54
C GLY A 213 8.40 -6.89 4.03
N VAL A 214 9.56 -6.90 3.35
CA VAL A 214 9.64 -7.21 1.91
C VAL A 214 9.60 -8.73 1.68
N THR A 215 8.81 -9.16 0.70
CA THR A 215 8.85 -10.52 0.18
C THR A 215 10.07 -10.68 -0.73
N VAL A 216 11.09 -11.41 -0.28
CA VAL A 216 12.35 -11.54 -1.02
C VAL A 216 12.47 -12.88 -1.72
N ILE A 217 12.66 -12.81 -3.04
CA ILE A 217 13.14 -13.92 -3.87
C ILE A 217 14.66 -13.83 -3.96
N GLU A 218 15.36 -14.86 -3.51
CA GLU A 218 16.82 -14.92 -3.66
C GLU A 218 17.17 -15.47 -5.05
N GLY A 219 17.87 -14.68 -5.87
CA GLY A 219 18.19 -15.06 -7.25
C GLY A 219 18.89 -13.95 -8.04
N ASP A 220 19.12 -14.18 -9.33
CA ASP A 220 19.79 -13.25 -10.24
C ASP A 220 18.84 -12.73 -11.32
N ALA A 221 18.84 -11.42 -11.55
CA ALA A 221 18.06 -10.78 -12.63
C ALA A 221 18.54 -11.16 -14.05
N LEU A 222 19.63 -11.93 -14.17
CA LEU A 222 20.08 -12.55 -15.42
C LEU A 222 19.58 -13.99 -15.59
N ASN A 223 18.88 -14.55 -14.61
CA ASN A 223 18.30 -15.89 -14.65
C ASN A 223 16.79 -15.80 -14.91
N SER A 224 16.33 -16.41 -16.00
CA SER A 224 14.93 -16.36 -16.41
C SER A 224 13.98 -17.01 -15.40
N ALA A 225 14.43 -18.08 -14.71
CA ALA A 225 13.59 -18.75 -13.72
C ALA A 225 13.37 -17.85 -12.48
N ASP A 226 14.43 -17.18 -12.04
CA ASP A 226 14.38 -16.30 -10.87
C ASP A 226 13.52 -15.05 -11.13
N VAL A 227 13.66 -14.45 -12.33
CA VAL A 227 12.82 -13.32 -12.76
C VAL A 227 11.36 -13.73 -12.90
N LEU A 228 11.09 -14.92 -13.48
CA LEU A 228 9.73 -15.44 -13.61
C LEU A 228 9.08 -15.69 -12.25
N GLN A 229 9.83 -16.29 -11.32
CA GLN A 229 9.35 -16.51 -9.95
C GLN A 229 9.01 -15.20 -9.25
N ALA A 230 9.83 -14.16 -9.41
CA ALA A 230 9.56 -12.84 -8.85
C ALA A 230 8.30 -12.19 -9.47
N CYS A 231 8.11 -12.30 -10.78
CA CYS A 231 6.91 -11.80 -11.46
C CYS A 231 5.64 -12.55 -11.02
N GLN A 232 5.72 -13.89 -10.91
CA GLN A 232 4.60 -14.72 -10.44
C GLN A 232 4.23 -14.43 -8.99
N MET A 233 5.23 -14.21 -8.13
CA MET A 233 5.01 -13.82 -6.74
C MET A 233 4.34 -12.44 -6.63
N ALA A 234 4.73 -11.50 -7.50
CA ALA A 234 4.15 -10.16 -7.49
C ALA A 234 2.71 -10.13 -8.04
N GLY A 235 2.39 -11.01 -8.98
CA GLY A 235 1.09 -11.11 -9.63
C GLY A 235 0.93 -10.17 -10.84
N PRO A 236 -0.13 -10.37 -11.66
CA PRO A 236 -0.32 -9.65 -12.92
C PRO A 236 -0.64 -8.15 -12.74
N ASP A 237 -1.20 -7.77 -11.60
CA ASP A 237 -1.54 -6.37 -11.29
C ASP A 237 -0.35 -5.59 -10.69
N ALA A 238 0.83 -6.22 -10.60
CA ALA A 238 2.02 -5.58 -10.05
C ALA A 238 2.50 -4.39 -10.89
N GLN A 239 3.19 -3.46 -10.23
CA GLN A 239 3.98 -2.42 -10.89
C GLN A 239 5.46 -2.77 -10.70
N ILE A 240 6.23 -2.78 -11.79
CA ILE A 240 7.67 -3.04 -11.73
C ILE A 240 8.42 -1.72 -11.57
N VAL A 241 9.43 -1.70 -10.72
CA VAL A 241 10.47 -0.67 -10.70
C VAL A 241 11.83 -1.34 -10.90
N SER A 242 12.56 -0.95 -11.95
CA SER A 242 13.96 -1.35 -12.11
C SER A 242 14.89 -0.18 -11.85
N THR A 243 15.75 -0.35 -10.85
CA THR A 243 16.89 0.54 -10.53
C THR A 243 18.23 -0.13 -10.82
N LEU A 244 18.21 -1.23 -11.57
CA LEU A 244 19.40 -2.01 -11.90
C LEU A 244 20.42 -1.18 -12.68
N GLY A 245 21.69 -1.43 -12.39
CA GLY A 245 22.80 -0.83 -13.12
C GLY A 245 24.03 -1.73 -13.13
N GLY A 246 24.82 -1.63 -14.19
CA GLY A 246 26.05 -2.39 -14.37
C GLY A 246 26.10 -3.13 -15.70
N LYS A 247 27.28 -3.55 -16.13
CA LYS A 247 27.56 -3.98 -17.50
C LYS A 247 26.57 -4.98 -18.11
N LEU A 248 26.17 -6.01 -17.35
CA LEU A 248 25.16 -7.00 -17.79
C LEU A 248 23.74 -6.62 -17.37
N ALA A 249 23.60 -5.79 -16.35
CA ALA A 249 22.31 -5.39 -15.81
C ALA A 249 21.65 -4.29 -16.64
N ASP A 250 22.45 -3.41 -17.27
CA ASP A 250 21.98 -2.22 -17.98
C ASP A 250 21.01 -2.57 -19.12
N TYR A 251 21.35 -3.56 -19.96
CA TYR A 251 20.47 -4.03 -21.05
C TYR A 251 19.97 -5.46 -20.82
N THR A 252 20.85 -6.45 -20.66
CA THR A 252 20.46 -7.88 -20.67
C THR A 252 19.46 -8.22 -19.57
N ALA A 253 19.69 -7.79 -18.33
CA ALA A 253 18.74 -8.04 -17.24
C ALA A 253 17.42 -7.28 -17.42
N ASN A 254 17.47 -5.99 -17.77
CA ASN A 254 16.26 -5.21 -18.01
C ASN A 254 15.42 -5.77 -19.16
N ARG A 255 16.03 -6.21 -20.25
CA ARG A 255 15.34 -6.91 -21.34
C ARG A 255 14.64 -8.17 -20.85
N LEU A 256 15.34 -9.02 -20.10
CA LEU A 256 14.75 -10.23 -19.53
C LEU A 256 13.56 -9.92 -18.62
N ILE A 257 13.67 -8.89 -17.79
CA ILE A 257 12.58 -8.41 -16.92
C ILE A 257 11.37 -7.99 -17.75
N ILE A 258 11.58 -7.18 -18.79
CA ILE A 258 10.52 -6.72 -19.69
C ILE A 258 9.83 -7.92 -20.36
N ASP A 259 10.62 -8.80 -21.00
CA ASP A 259 10.09 -9.99 -21.71
C ASP A 259 9.32 -10.92 -20.76
N THR A 260 9.76 -11.04 -19.50
CA THR A 260 9.10 -11.88 -18.50
C THR A 260 7.86 -11.22 -17.92
N ALA A 261 7.85 -9.90 -17.76
CA ALA A 261 6.68 -9.15 -17.33
C ALA A 261 5.52 -9.31 -18.31
N GLU A 262 5.81 -9.26 -19.63
CA GLU A 262 4.81 -9.55 -20.67
C GLU A 262 4.21 -10.95 -20.52
N GLN A 263 5.06 -11.95 -20.33
CA GLN A 263 4.64 -13.34 -20.12
C GLN A 263 3.79 -13.51 -18.85
N ALA A 264 4.12 -12.75 -17.80
CA ALA A 264 3.38 -12.74 -16.53
C ALA A 264 2.13 -11.83 -16.57
N SER A 265 1.81 -11.23 -17.71
CA SER A 265 0.70 -10.28 -17.88
C SER A 265 0.80 -9.01 -17.03
N ILE A 266 2.00 -8.67 -16.54
CA ILE A 266 2.29 -7.41 -15.86
C ILE A 266 2.37 -6.29 -16.90
N ARG A 267 1.65 -5.19 -16.65
CA ARG A 267 1.47 -4.13 -17.65
C ARG A 267 2.31 -2.88 -17.39
N GLN A 268 2.80 -2.66 -16.18
CA GLN A 268 3.40 -1.38 -15.80
C GLN A 268 4.83 -1.56 -15.32
N MET A 269 5.75 -0.77 -15.89
CA MET A 269 7.16 -0.77 -15.48
C MET A 269 7.74 0.65 -15.51
N LEU A 270 8.28 1.07 -14.37
CA LEU A 270 9.11 2.25 -14.25
C LEU A 270 10.59 1.85 -14.32
N LEU A 271 11.30 2.36 -15.32
CA LEU A 271 12.72 2.10 -15.53
C LEU A 271 13.55 3.34 -15.16
N VAL A 272 14.47 3.17 -14.21
CA VAL A 272 15.42 4.22 -13.83
C VAL A 272 16.70 4.06 -14.64
N THR A 273 17.01 5.04 -15.47
CA THR A 273 18.23 5.08 -16.30
C THR A 273 19.15 6.22 -15.87
N SER A 274 19.39 7.21 -16.75
CA SER A 274 20.29 8.33 -16.51
C SER A 274 20.07 9.40 -17.57
N ILE A 275 20.26 10.68 -17.20
CA ILE A 275 20.47 11.73 -18.20
C ILE A 275 21.63 11.32 -19.12
N GLY A 276 21.46 11.55 -20.41
CA GLY A 276 22.34 11.08 -21.48
C GLY A 276 21.81 9.86 -22.24
N CYS A 277 20.79 9.16 -21.72
CA CYS A 277 20.17 8.04 -22.43
C CYS A 277 19.20 8.52 -23.54
N GLY A 278 19.03 7.67 -24.57
CA GLY A 278 18.10 7.91 -25.66
C GLY A 278 18.35 9.22 -26.41
N ASP A 279 17.30 10.00 -26.58
CA ASP A 279 17.30 11.32 -27.21
C ASP A 279 18.08 12.40 -26.44
N SER A 280 18.44 12.16 -25.18
CA SER A 280 19.34 13.04 -24.42
C SER A 280 20.84 12.77 -24.66
N TRP A 281 21.21 11.76 -25.45
CA TRP A 281 22.61 11.46 -25.79
C TRP A 281 23.40 12.63 -26.43
N PRO A 282 22.82 13.45 -27.33
CA PRO A 282 23.54 14.58 -27.91
C PRO A 282 24.01 15.60 -26.88
N THR A 283 23.26 15.77 -25.77
CA THR A 283 23.54 16.77 -24.73
C THR A 283 24.64 16.31 -23.75
N LEU A 284 24.97 15.01 -23.76
CA LEU A 284 25.98 14.45 -22.88
C LEU A 284 27.40 14.94 -23.25
N SER A 285 28.11 15.50 -22.27
CA SER A 285 29.47 16.04 -22.45
C SER A 285 30.46 14.98 -22.94
N ALA A 286 31.51 15.39 -23.66
CA ALA A 286 32.57 14.49 -24.14
C ALA A 286 33.22 13.70 -22.99
N ARG A 287 33.45 14.35 -21.84
CA ARG A 287 33.97 13.71 -20.62
C ARG A 287 33.03 12.62 -20.10
N ALA A 288 31.73 12.91 -20.04
CA ALA A 288 30.74 11.93 -19.59
C ALA A 288 30.58 10.77 -20.59
N LYS A 289 30.66 11.04 -21.90
CA LYS A 289 30.70 10.00 -22.95
C LYS A 289 31.92 9.09 -22.78
N GLN A 290 33.08 9.63 -22.45
CA GLN A 290 34.28 8.82 -22.19
C GLN A 290 34.15 7.99 -20.91
N ALA A 291 33.60 8.56 -19.83
CA ALA A 291 33.50 7.88 -18.53
C ALA A 291 32.37 6.84 -18.46
N PHE A 292 31.21 7.15 -19.05
CA PHE A 292 29.97 6.38 -18.86
C PHE A 292 29.28 6.00 -20.16
N GLY A 293 29.85 6.34 -21.32
CA GLY A 293 29.16 6.23 -22.61
C GLY A 293 28.68 4.83 -22.95
N GLN A 294 29.42 3.77 -22.57
CA GLN A 294 28.94 2.40 -22.77
C GLN A 294 27.70 2.11 -21.92
N ALA A 295 27.74 2.39 -20.62
CA ALA A 295 26.60 2.15 -19.73
C ALA A 295 25.35 2.96 -20.15
N VAL A 296 25.54 4.21 -20.59
CA VAL A 296 24.46 5.06 -21.11
C VAL A 296 23.85 4.47 -22.39
N ARG A 297 24.68 3.94 -23.30
CA ARG A 297 24.19 3.28 -24.52
C ARG A 297 23.43 1.99 -24.21
N GLU A 298 23.92 1.15 -23.31
CA GLU A 298 23.23 -0.07 -22.87
C GLU A 298 21.88 0.27 -22.21
N LYS A 299 21.85 1.26 -21.32
CA LYS A 299 20.58 1.76 -20.74
C LYS A 299 19.64 2.32 -21.82
N SER A 300 20.17 2.97 -22.86
CA SER A 300 19.34 3.43 -23.99
C SER A 300 18.73 2.27 -24.78
N LEU A 301 19.41 1.12 -24.87
CA LEU A 301 18.83 -0.09 -25.44
C LEU A 301 17.69 -0.62 -24.57
N ALA A 302 17.82 -0.59 -23.24
CA ALA A 302 16.75 -0.96 -22.33
C ALA A 302 15.55 -0.01 -22.42
N GLU A 303 15.77 1.31 -22.54
CA GLU A 303 14.71 2.28 -22.81
C GLU A 303 13.98 1.95 -24.10
N SER A 304 14.72 1.75 -25.20
CA SER A 304 14.14 1.39 -26.48
C SER A 304 13.32 0.11 -26.39
N TRP A 305 13.82 -0.92 -25.67
CA TRP A 305 13.12 -2.18 -25.52
C TRP A 305 11.80 -2.02 -24.76
N LEU A 306 11.82 -1.26 -23.65
CA LEU A 306 10.61 -0.94 -22.88
C LEU A 306 9.61 -0.11 -23.69
N GLN A 307 10.08 0.86 -24.48
CA GLN A 307 9.21 1.70 -25.31
C GLN A 307 8.55 0.96 -26.47
N THR A 308 9.12 -0.17 -26.89
CA THR A 308 8.60 -1.01 -27.97
C THR A 308 7.90 -2.28 -27.48
N SER A 309 7.80 -2.48 -26.16
CA SER A 309 7.08 -3.61 -25.58
C SER A 309 5.58 -3.29 -25.42
N SER A 310 4.83 -4.25 -24.91
CA SER A 310 3.42 -4.09 -24.54
C SER A 310 3.20 -3.38 -23.19
N LEU A 311 4.27 -3.10 -22.45
CA LEU A 311 4.18 -2.47 -21.14
C LEU A 311 3.94 -0.96 -21.28
N GLU A 312 3.11 -0.43 -20.40
CA GLU A 312 2.99 0.99 -20.14
C GLU A 312 4.23 1.45 -19.36
N GLY A 313 5.27 1.86 -20.10
CA GLY A 313 6.56 2.24 -19.53
C GLY A 313 6.61 3.67 -19.00
N CYS A 314 7.22 3.88 -17.84
CA CYS A 314 7.67 5.20 -17.37
C CYS A 314 9.20 5.21 -17.28
N ILE A 315 9.89 6.11 -17.98
CA ILE A 315 11.36 6.20 -17.91
C ILE A 315 11.75 7.41 -17.08
N LEU A 316 12.53 7.18 -16.02
CA LEU A 316 13.10 8.22 -15.19
C LEU A 316 14.61 8.27 -15.42
N ARG A 317 15.12 9.44 -15.83
CA ARG A 317 16.52 9.73 -16.11
C ARG A 317 17.07 10.69 -15.03
N PRO A 318 17.54 10.19 -13.88
CA PRO A 318 18.17 11.05 -12.89
C PRO A 318 19.43 11.73 -13.43
N GLY A 319 19.72 12.92 -12.92
CA GLY A 319 21.04 13.55 -13.02
C GLY A 319 22.11 12.79 -12.22
N GLY A 320 23.25 13.45 -11.97
CA GLY A 320 24.33 12.87 -11.16
C GLY A 320 23.85 12.49 -9.75
N LEU A 321 23.80 11.19 -9.47
CA LEU A 321 23.26 10.66 -8.21
C LEU A 321 24.17 10.97 -7.02
N MET A 322 23.57 11.52 -5.97
CA MET A 322 24.22 11.82 -4.69
C MET A 322 23.57 11.07 -3.52
N ASN A 323 24.37 10.77 -2.49
CA ASN A 323 23.85 10.24 -1.22
C ASN A 323 23.39 11.38 -0.32
N GLY A 324 22.57 11.10 0.68
CA GLY A 324 22.09 12.08 1.66
C GLY A 324 20.56 12.10 1.76
N GLU A 325 20.06 12.84 2.74
CA GLU A 325 18.63 13.05 2.93
C GLU A 325 18.01 13.77 1.72
N ALA A 326 16.72 13.49 1.49
CA ALA A 326 15.99 14.13 0.41
C ALA A 326 15.90 15.63 0.66
N THR A 327 16.13 16.43 -0.38
CA THR A 327 15.96 17.89 -0.30
C THR A 327 14.50 18.28 -0.44
N GLY A 328 13.67 17.43 -1.09
CA GLY A 328 12.30 17.73 -1.46
C GLY A 328 12.19 18.75 -2.59
N LYS A 329 13.29 19.09 -3.27
CA LYS A 329 13.38 20.15 -4.29
C LYS A 329 13.70 19.63 -5.69
N ALA A 330 13.89 18.32 -5.85
CA ALA A 330 14.02 17.71 -7.16
C ALA A 330 12.71 17.86 -7.96
N HIS A 331 12.82 18.05 -9.27
CA HIS A 331 11.67 18.24 -10.16
C HIS A 331 11.83 17.49 -11.48
N LEU A 332 10.71 17.00 -12.00
CA LEU A 332 10.63 16.30 -13.28
C LEU A 332 10.75 17.29 -14.45
N ILE A 333 11.55 16.93 -15.45
CA ILE A 333 11.85 17.77 -16.62
C ILE A 333 11.67 16.92 -17.87
N GLN A 334 10.96 17.43 -18.88
CA GLN A 334 10.78 16.74 -20.18
C GLN A 334 11.59 17.38 -21.33
N THR A 335 12.29 18.47 -21.03
CA THR A 335 13.22 19.14 -21.95
C THR A 335 14.65 18.69 -21.65
N GLU A 336 15.62 19.29 -22.36
CA GLU A 336 17.03 19.15 -22.00
C GLU A 336 17.24 19.51 -20.52
N ALA A 337 17.98 18.64 -19.82
CA ALA A 337 18.25 18.75 -18.40
C ALA A 337 19.71 18.38 -18.10
N HIS A 338 20.30 19.11 -17.16
CA HIS A 338 21.63 18.84 -16.61
C HIS A 338 21.58 19.12 -15.12
N GLY A 339 22.21 18.27 -14.31
CA GLY A 339 22.21 18.48 -12.88
C GLY A 339 22.52 17.24 -12.06
N ARG A 340 22.24 17.35 -10.76
CA ARG A 340 22.44 16.33 -9.75
C ARG A 340 21.13 16.08 -9.02
N VAL A 341 21.03 14.96 -8.31
CA VAL A 341 19.86 14.64 -7.49
C VAL A 341 20.23 13.65 -6.40
N ARG A 342 19.63 13.76 -5.21
CA ARG A 342 19.82 12.76 -4.14
C ARG A 342 19.06 11.47 -4.50
N ARG A 343 19.62 10.31 -4.17
CA ARG A 343 18.96 9.01 -4.38
C ARG A 343 17.60 8.92 -3.67
N SER A 344 17.49 9.55 -2.50
CA SER A 344 16.27 9.67 -1.71
C SER A 344 15.19 10.51 -2.42
N ASP A 345 15.57 11.62 -3.07
CA ASP A 345 14.64 12.39 -3.92
C ASP A 345 14.18 11.59 -5.15
N VAL A 346 15.07 10.78 -5.76
CA VAL A 346 14.65 9.88 -6.85
C VAL A 346 13.59 8.89 -6.36
N ALA A 347 13.78 8.30 -5.17
CA ALA A 347 12.83 7.37 -4.58
C ALA A 347 11.46 8.04 -4.28
N LEU A 348 11.46 9.27 -3.75
CA LEU A 348 10.23 10.05 -3.54
C LEU A 348 9.46 10.27 -4.84
N HIS A 349 10.15 10.67 -5.91
CA HIS A 349 9.52 10.88 -7.21
C HIS A 349 9.00 9.57 -7.82
N ILE A 350 9.71 8.45 -7.65
CA ILE A 350 9.20 7.13 -8.07
C ILE A 350 7.90 6.82 -7.33
N GLN A 351 7.84 6.97 -6.00
CA GLN A 351 6.62 6.74 -5.21
C GLN A 351 5.46 7.62 -5.70
N GLN A 352 5.72 8.90 -5.98
CA GLN A 352 4.71 9.84 -6.49
C GLN A 352 4.20 9.45 -7.89
N LEU A 353 5.09 9.03 -8.79
CA LEU A 353 4.72 8.59 -10.14
C LEU A 353 3.88 7.31 -10.11
N LEU A 354 4.24 6.36 -9.24
CA LEU A 354 3.48 5.12 -9.04
C LEU A 354 2.09 5.37 -8.47
N ALA A 355 1.97 6.31 -7.52
CA ALA A 355 0.70 6.63 -6.86
C ALA A 355 -0.24 7.47 -7.74
N SER A 356 0.30 8.40 -8.52
CA SER A 356 -0.52 9.26 -9.41
C SER A 356 -0.92 8.56 -10.70
N GLY A 357 -0.07 7.66 -11.22
CA GLY A 357 -0.24 7.07 -12.56
C GLY A 357 0.05 8.03 -13.71
N ASP A 358 0.34 9.31 -13.45
CA ASP A 358 0.56 10.33 -14.48
C ASP A 358 1.87 10.14 -15.27
N GLY A 359 2.74 9.26 -14.78
CA GLY A 359 4.05 8.99 -15.39
C GLY A 359 4.02 7.99 -16.54
N TRP A 360 2.96 7.22 -16.68
CA TRP A 360 2.91 6.13 -17.65
C TRP A 360 2.93 6.65 -19.10
N GLY A 361 3.69 5.95 -19.94
CA GLY A 361 3.94 6.35 -21.33
C GLY A 361 4.89 7.55 -21.50
N LYS A 362 5.51 8.05 -20.42
CA LYS A 362 6.34 9.26 -20.43
C LYS A 362 7.79 8.99 -20.06
N VAL A 363 8.63 9.93 -20.48
CA VAL A 363 10.06 10.00 -20.14
C VAL A 363 10.31 11.31 -19.42
N PHE A 364 10.99 11.25 -18.27
CA PHE A 364 11.37 12.40 -17.48
C PHE A 364 12.85 12.37 -17.15
N ALA A 365 13.53 13.50 -17.26
CA ALA A 365 14.73 13.77 -16.49
C ALA A 365 14.35 14.22 -15.06
N LEU A 366 15.24 13.99 -14.10
CA LEU A 366 15.05 14.41 -12.71
C LEU A 366 16.33 15.05 -12.16
N CYS A 367 16.23 16.32 -11.78
CA CYS A 367 17.32 17.11 -11.24
C CYS A 367 16.86 17.95 -10.06
N ASP A 368 17.80 18.31 -9.20
CA ASP A 368 17.64 19.27 -8.13
C ASP A 368 18.58 20.45 -8.38
N SER A 369 18.00 21.61 -8.70
CA SER A 369 18.75 22.84 -9.00
C SER A 369 19.50 23.38 -7.78
N THR A 370 19.17 22.95 -6.56
CA THR A 370 19.87 23.38 -5.34
C THR A 370 21.19 22.65 -5.11
N LEU A 371 21.47 21.59 -5.88
CA LEU A 371 22.71 20.82 -5.80
C LEU A 371 23.76 21.24 -6.84
N GLU A 372 23.54 22.36 -7.53
CA GLU A 372 24.54 22.92 -8.45
C GLU A 372 25.84 23.28 -7.69
N GLY A 373 26.96 22.66 -8.09
CA GLY A 373 28.29 22.96 -7.56
C GLY A 373 28.87 21.98 -6.52
N GLU A 374 28.08 21.05 -5.96
CA GLU A 374 28.63 19.99 -5.10
C GLU A 374 29.52 19.03 -5.92
N ARG A 375 30.68 18.62 -5.40
CA ARG A 375 31.55 17.62 -6.07
C ARG A 375 31.05 16.20 -5.78
N PHE A 376 31.33 15.27 -6.70
CA PHE A 376 31.01 13.84 -6.58
C PHE A 376 31.77 13.18 -5.43
#